data_AF-F8W0I7-F1
#
_entry.id   AF-F8W0I7-F1
#
_cell.length_a   1.000
_cell.length_b   1.000
_cell.length_c   1.000
_cell.angle_alpha   90.00
_cell.angle_beta   90.00
_cell.angle_gamma   90.00
#
_symmetry.space_group_name_H-M   'P 1'
#
loop_
_entity.id
_entity.type
_entity.pdbx_description
1 polymer ?
#
loop_
_entity_poly.entity_id
_entity_poly.type
_entity_poly.pdbx_seq_one_letter_code
_entity_poly.pdbx_strand_id
1 'polypeptide(L)'
;MGNLALGRKLWADTTCGQNATELYCFYSENTDLTCRQPKCDKCNAAYPHLAHLPSAMADSSFRFPRTWWQSAEDVHREKIQLDLEAEFYFTHLIVMFKSPRPAAMVLDRSQDFGKTWKPYKYFATNCSATFGLEDDVVKKGAICTSKYSSPFPCTGGEVIFKALSPPYDTENPYSA
;
A
#
# COMPACT_ATOMS: atom_id res chain seq x y z
N MET A 1 -14.14 16.00 2.11
CA MET A 1 -13.31 14.81 1.80
C MET A 1 -12.38 14.56 2.97
N GLY A 2 -12.09 13.30 3.32
CA GLY A 2 -11.25 12.95 4.45
C GLY A 2 -10.66 11.56 4.29
N ASN A 3 -9.68 11.21 5.15
CA ASN A 3 -9.05 9.90 5.11
C ASN A 3 -9.98 8.84 5.76
N LEU A 4 -10.48 7.90 4.95
CA LEU A 4 -11.36 6.82 5.41
C LEU A 4 -10.65 5.81 6.33
N ALA A 5 -9.32 5.74 6.36
CA ALA A 5 -8.60 4.85 7.26
C ALA A 5 -8.63 5.34 8.72
N LEU A 6 -8.75 6.65 8.96
CA LEU A 6 -8.70 7.21 10.31
C LEU A 6 -9.81 6.67 11.19
N GLY A 7 -9.44 6.16 12.37
CA GLY A 7 -10.37 5.60 13.35
C GLY A 7 -10.94 4.22 13.00
N ARG A 8 -10.52 3.62 11.87
CA ARG A 8 -10.95 2.27 11.46
C ARG A 8 -9.84 1.26 11.63
N LYS A 9 -10.23 0.00 11.78
CA LYS A 9 -9.29 -1.12 11.93
C LYS A 9 -8.83 -1.56 10.53
N LEU A 10 -7.55 -1.35 10.25
CA LEU A 10 -6.89 -2.01 9.14
C LEU A 10 -6.53 -3.45 9.53
N TRP A 11 -6.71 -4.36 8.59
CA TRP A 11 -6.33 -5.76 8.71
C TRP A 11 -5.17 -6.06 7.77
N ALA A 12 -4.27 -6.94 8.20
CA ALA A 12 -3.19 -7.52 7.39
C ALA A 12 -3.13 -9.03 7.66
N ASP A 13 -2.67 -9.85 6.70
CA ASP A 13 -2.57 -11.31 6.93
C ASP A 13 -1.53 -11.61 8.02
N THR A 14 -0.39 -10.91 7.98
CA THR A 14 0.72 -11.10 8.92
C THR A 14 1.20 -9.79 9.56
N THR A 15 1.99 -9.92 10.62
CA THR A 15 2.67 -8.81 11.29
C THR A 15 3.97 -9.34 11.90
N CYS A 16 5.07 -8.59 11.81
CA CYS A 16 6.34 -9.02 12.40
C CYS A 16 6.25 -9.17 13.92
N GLY A 17 7.06 -10.06 14.45
CA GLY A 17 7.24 -10.25 15.88
C GLY A 17 6.00 -10.76 16.61
N GLN A 18 5.09 -11.45 15.91
CA GLN A 18 3.82 -11.94 16.46
C GLN A 18 4.02 -13.03 17.52
N ASN A 19 5.02 -13.91 17.33
CA ASN A 19 5.30 -15.04 18.22
C ASN A 19 6.49 -14.76 19.15
N ALA A 20 7.55 -14.16 18.62
CA ALA A 20 8.79 -13.89 19.34
C ALA A 20 9.46 -12.64 18.74
N THR A 21 10.53 -12.15 19.38
CA THR A 21 11.31 -11.04 18.82
C THR A 21 11.99 -11.47 17.52
N GLU A 22 11.76 -10.72 16.45
CA GLU A 22 12.35 -10.92 15.12
C GLU A 22 13.36 -9.80 14.82
N LEU A 23 14.42 -10.10 14.06
CA LEU A 23 15.36 -9.10 13.56
C LEU A 23 14.97 -8.75 12.12
N TYR A 24 14.84 -7.47 11.82
CA TYR A 24 14.59 -6.98 10.46
C TYR A 24 15.61 -5.92 10.08
N CYS A 25 15.80 -5.70 8.78
CA CYS A 25 16.71 -4.69 8.27
C CYS A 25 15.99 -3.75 7.29
N PHE A 26 16.35 -2.46 7.33
CA PHE A 26 15.72 -1.42 6.54
C PHE A 26 16.74 -0.40 6.01
N TYR A 27 16.40 0.23 4.88
CA TYR A 27 17.18 1.31 4.31
C TYR A 27 16.82 2.65 4.96
N SER A 28 17.82 3.46 5.30
CA SER A 28 17.58 4.80 5.84
C SER A 28 17.18 5.79 4.74
N GLU A 29 16.29 6.73 5.06
CA GLU A 29 16.01 7.87 4.18
C GLU A 29 17.31 8.68 4.00
N ASN A 30 17.74 8.89 2.75
CA ASN A 30 18.87 9.74 2.39
C ASN A 30 18.45 10.71 1.31
N THR A 31 19.05 11.91 1.30
CA THR A 31 18.81 12.97 0.31
C THR A 31 19.05 12.52 -1.13
N ASP A 32 19.96 11.57 -1.32
CA ASP A 32 20.42 11.16 -2.65
C ASP A 32 19.58 10.02 -3.25
N LEU A 33 18.53 9.57 -2.54
CA LEU A 33 17.64 8.45 -2.93
C LEU A 33 18.39 7.12 -3.21
N THR A 34 19.65 7.01 -2.78
CA THR A 34 20.48 5.82 -2.90
C THR A 34 20.25 4.85 -1.75
N CYS A 35 20.29 3.56 -2.05
CA CYS A 35 20.15 2.49 -1.06
C CYS A 35 21.52 2.26 -0.41
N ARG A 36 21.73 2.89 0.75
CA ARG A 36 22.95 2.70 1.57
C ARG A 36 22.92 1.37 2.32
N GLN A 37 23.91 1.15 3.18
CA GLN A 37 23.94 0.00 4.08
C GLN A 37 22.65 -0.05 4.93
N PRO A 38 21.95 -1.20 4.94
CA PRO A 38 20.74 -1.34 5.73
C PRO A 38 21.08 -1.31 7.22
N LYS A 39 20.20 -0.70 8.01
CA LYS A 39 20.24 -0.76 9.47
C LYS A 39 19.28 -1.84 9.93
N CYS A 40 19.64 -2.57 10.96
CA CYS A 40 18.79 -3.62 11.50
C CYS A 40 18.30 -3.26 12.90
N ASP A 41 17.09 -3.68 13.21
CA ASP A 41 16.42 -3.45 14.49
C ASP A 41 15.53 -4.65 14.83
N LYS A 42 14.93 -4.63 16.02
CA LYS A 42 14.09 -5.71 16.54
C LYS A 42 12.62 -5.37 16.40
N CYS A 43 11.81 -6.34 15.98
CA CYS A 43 10.36 -6.27 16.00
C CYS A 43 9.80 -7.25 17.04
N ASN A 44 8.86 -6.79 17.87
CA ASN A 44 8.10 -7.65 18.77
C ASN A 44 6.72 -7.03 19.05
N ALA A 45 5.66 -7.72 18.65
CA ALA A 45 4.28 -7.24 18.75
C ALA A 45 3.78 -7.11 20.20
N ALA A 46 4.40 -7.79 21.16
CA ALA A 46 4.05 -7.70 22.58
C ALA A 46 4.55 -6.41 23.25
N TYR A 47 5.53 -5.73 22.65
CA TYR A 47 6.13 -4.51 23.20
C TYR A 47 5.82 -3.29 22.31
N PRO A 48 5.01 -2.32 22.77
CA PRO A 48 4.56 -1.19 21.93
C PRO A 48 5.66 -0.38 21.23
N HIS A 49 6.87 -0.31 21.80
CA HIS A 49 8.00 0.42 21.24
C HIS A 49 8.77 -0.37 20.16
N LEU A 50 8.50 -1.67 20.00
CA LEU A 50 9.05 -2.56 18.97
C LEU A 50 7.97 -3.10 18.03
N ALA A 51 6.70 -2.73 18.25
CA ALA A 51 5.56 -3.27 17.51
C ALA A 51 5.27 -2.44 16.25
N HIS A 52 5.03 -3.13 15.14
CA HIS A 52 4.69 -2.54 13.84
C HIS A 52 3.32 -3.03 13.36
N LEU A 53 2.27 -2.72 14.13
CA LEU A 53 0.92 -3.23 13.91
C LEU A 53 0.21 -2.55 12.72
N PRO A 54 -0.80 -3.19 12.09
CA PRO A 54 -1.53 -2.62 10.95
C PRO A 54 -2.16 -1.24 11.21
N SER A 55 -2.52 -0.96 12.47
CA SER A 55 -3.07 0.35 12.89
C SER A 55 -2.10 1.51 12.68
N ALA A 56 -0.79 1.26 12.61
CA ALA A 56 0.23 2.27 12.31
C ALA A 56 0.12 2.82 10.87
N MET A 57 -0.58 2.15 9.95
CA MET A 57 -0.86 2.69 8.61
C MET A 57 -2.01 3.71 8.59
N ALA A 58 -2.84 3.72 9.65
CA ALA A 58 -4.03 4.55 9.76
C ALA A 58 -3.89 5.63 10.85
N ASP A 59 -2.71 5.83 11.41
CA ASP A 59 -2.49 6.91 12.37
C ASP A 59 -2.23 8.25 11.64
N SER A 60 -1.88 9.29 12.40
CA SER A 60 -1.63 10.61 11.81
C SER A 60 -0.37 10.59 10.94
N SER A 61 -0.51 10.90 9.65
CA SER A 61 0.63 11.07 8.74
C SER A 61 1.63 12.17 9.17
N PHE A 62 1.24 13.03 10.11
CA PHE A 62 2.09 14.09 10.68
C PHE A 62 2.72 13.68 12.03
N ARG A 63 2.57 12.44 12.47
CA ARG A 63 3.18 11.94 13.70
C ARG A 63 4.71 11.86 13.57
N PHE A 64 5.41 12.26 14.64
CA PHE A 64 6.86 12.09 14.79
C PHE A 64 7.17 11.41 16.13
N PRO A 65 8.01 10.34 16.15
CA PRO A 65 8.61 9.67 14.99
C PRO A 65 7.55 9.00 14.10
N ARG A 66 7.86 8.83 12.79
CA ARG A 66 6.98 8.13 11.86
C ARG A 66 6.82 6.67 12.28
N THR A 67 5.61 6.17 12.19
CA THR A 67 5.22 4.78 12.48
C THR A 67 4.97 4.05 11.15
N TRP A 68 4.97 2.73 11.17
CA TRP A 68 4.64 1.89 10.02
C TRP A 68 4.17 0.53 10.50
N TRP A 69 3.43 -0.16 9.64
CA TRP A 69 3.18 -1.59 9.76
C TRP A 69 4.25 -2.38 9.01
N GLN A 70 4.55 -3.58 9.50
CA GLN A 70 5.50 -4.49 8.87
C GLN A 70 4.97 -5.93 8.93
N SER A 71 5.00 -6.62 7.79
CA SER A 71 4.66 -8.04 7.66
C SER A 71 5.67 -8.92 8.39
N ALA A 72 5.35 -10.21 8.54
CA ALA A 72 6.34 -11.20 8.93
C ALA A 72 7.46 -11.32 7.87
N GLU A 73 8.62 -11.83 8.29
CA GLU A 73 9.76 -12.10 7.40
C GLU A 73 9.44 -13.20 6.37
N ASP A 74 10.12 -13.15 5.23
CA ASP A 74 10.00 -14.11 4.12
C ASP A 74 8.59 -14.31 3.54
N VAL A 75 7.71 -13.30 3.67
CA VAL A 75 6.37 -13.30 3.07
C VAL A 75 6.36 -12.59 1.72
N HIS A 76 5.96 -13.31 0.67
CA HIS A 76 5.79 -12.76 -0.68
C HIS A 76 4.35 -12.44 -1.06
N ARG A 77 3.37 -12.97 -0.32
CA ARG A 77 1.94 -12.77 -0.55
C ARG A 77 1.32 -12.26 0.72
N GLU A 78 0.80 -11.04 0.64
CA GLU A 78 0.32 -10.30 1.79
C GLU A 78 -0.85 -9.44 1.35
N LYS A 79 -1.88 -9.34 2.19
CA LYS A 79 -3.09 -8.60 1.91
C LYS A 79 -3.38 -7.62 3.04
N ILE A 80 -3.58 -6.35 2.67
CA ILE A 80 -4.11 -5.32 3.56
C ILE A 80 -5.56 -5.08 3.19
N GLN A 81 -6.44 -5.03 4.19
CA GLN A 81 -7.88 -4.85 3.99
C GLN A 81 -8.42 -3.77 4.94
N LEU A 82 -9.24 -2.87 4.38
CA LEU A 82 -10.01 -1.86 5.11
C LEU A 82 -11.49 -2.13 4.89
N ASP A 83 -12.17 -2.61 5.92
CA ASP A 83 -13.62 -2.79 5.90
C ASP A 83 -14.30 -1.49 6.31
N LEU A 84 -15.31 -1.09 5.55
CA LEU A 84 -16.12 0.10 5.79
C LEU A 84 -17.51 -0.31 6.26
N GLU A 85 -18.03 0.42 7.24
CA GLU A 85 -19.33 0.18 7.87
C GLU A 85 -20.53 0.54 6.98
N ALA A 86 -20.27 1.26 5.88
CA ALA A 86 -21.27 1.76 4.94
C ALA A 86 -20.64 1.94 3.55
N GLU A 87 -21.44 2.38 2.58
CA GLU A 87 -20.94 2.77 1.27
C GLU A 87 -20.30 4.16 1.31
N PHE A 88 -19.09 4.29 0.77
CA PHE A 88 -18.36 5.55 0.70
C PHE A 88 -17.88 5.84 -0.72
N TYR A 89 -17.83 7.13 -1.06
CA TYR A 89 -17.16 7.58 -2.26
C TYR A 89 -15.64 7.56 -2.07
N PHE A 90 -14.99 6.70 -2.84
CA PHE A 90 -13.54 6.56 -2.87
C PHE A 90 -12.96 7.33 -4.06
N THR A 91 -12.06 8.29 -3.80
CA THR A 91 -11.50 9.17 -4.85
C THR A 91 -10.07 8.80 -5.23
N HIS A 92 -9.20 8.57 -4.25
CA HIS A 92 -7.81 8.20 -4.46
C HIS A 92 -7.24 7.45 -3.25
N LEU A 93 -6.18 6.68 -3.49
CA LEU A 93 -5.37 5.99 -2.49
C LEU A 93 -3.93 6.47 -2.63
N ILE A 94 -3.28 6.67 -1.48
CA ILE A 94 -1.84 6.91 -1.37
C ILE A 94 -1.32 5.91 -0.33
N VAL A 95 -0.33 5.10 -0.73
CA VAL A 95 0.38 4.19 0.18
C VAL A 95 1.85 4.60 0.20
N MET A 96 2.40 4.79 1.40
CA MET A 96 3.80 5.14 1.63
C MET A 96 4.54 3.91 2.13
N PHE A 97 5.51 3.40 1.36
CA PHE A 97 6.29 2.24 1.75
C PHE A 97 7.58 2.67 2.45
N LYS A 98 7.84 2.08 3.63
CA LYS A 98 9.15 2.15 4.28
C LYS A 98 10.16 1.18 3.64
N SER A 99 9.67 0.03 3.17
CA SER A 99 10.43 -0.89 2.32
C SER A 99 10.49 -0.36 0.88
N PRO A 100 11.26 -1.01 -0.01
CA PRO A 100 11.02 -0.90 -1.44
C PRO A 100 9.56 -1.25 -1.76
N ARG A 101 9.02 -0.62 -2.80
CA ARG A 101 7.66 -0.90 -3.29
C ARG A 101 7.60 -2.32 -3.84
N PRO A 102 6.43 -2.99 -3.75
CA PRO A 102 6.28 -4.35 -4.23
C PRO A 102 6.52 -4.43 -5.74
N ALA A 103 7.18 -5.49 -6.20
CA ALA A 103 7.38 -5.73 -7.62
C ALA A 103 6.07 -5.99 -8.37
N ALA A 104 5.05 -6.47 -7.65
CA ALA A 104 3.69 -6.65 -8.13
C ALA A 104 2.69 -6.47 -6.98
N MET A 105 1.61 -5.73 -7.21
CA MET A 105 0.47 -5.63 -6.30
C MET A 105 -0.83 -5.36 -7.07
N VAL A 106 -1.96 -5.65 -6.46
CA VAL A 106 -3.29 -5.38 -7.03
C VAL A 106 -4.11 -4.61 -6.01
N LEU A 107 -4.83 -3.59 -6.47
CA LEU A 107 -5.83 -2.88 -5.67
C LEU A 107 -7.21 -3.33 -6.12
N ASP A 108 -7.97 -3.90 -5.19
CA ASP A 108 -9.34 -4.36 -5.42
C ASP A 108 -10.33 -3.58 -4.55
N ARG A 109 -11.60 -3.58 -4.96
CA ARG A 109 -12.71 -3.09 -4.14
C ARG A 109 -13.88 -4.06 -4.12
N SER A 110 -14.65 -3.99 -3.05
CA SER A 110 -15.96 -4.62 -2.95
C SER A 110 -17.05 -3.54 -2.86
N GLN A 111 -18.20 -3.79 -3.49
CA GLN A 111 -19.40 -2.94 -3.41
C GLN A 111 -20.56 -3.62 -2.68
N ASP A 112 -20.32 -4.81 -2.13
CA ASP A 112 -21.33 -5.69 -1.53
C ASP A 112 -20.83 -6.27 -0.20
N PHE A 113 -20.06 -5.46 0.53
CA PHE A 113 -19.54 -5.73 1.87
C PHE A 113 -18.71 -7.03 1.95
N GLY A 114 -17.82 -7.23 0.98
CA GLY A 114 -16.82 -8.30 0.95
C GLY A 114 -17.26 -9.58 0.22
N LYS A 115 -18.46 -9.63 -0.37
CA LYS A 115 -18.96 -10.82 -1.08
C LYS A 115 -18.31 -11.00 -2.44
N THR A 116 -18.17 -9.93 -3.21
CA THR A 116 -17.49 -9.91 -4.50
C THR A 116 -16.44 -8.79 -4.54
N TRP A 117 -15.40 -9.03 -5.34
CA TRP A 117 -14.26 -8.14 -5.48
C TRP A 117 -14.02 -7.85 -6.95
N LYS A 118 -13.74 -6.59 -7.26
CA LYS A 118 -13.39 -6.14 -8.61
C LYS A 118 -12.08 -5.35 -8.56
N PRO A 119 -11.16 -5.57 -9.51
CA PRO A 119 -9.91 -4.85 -9.55
C PRO A 119 -10.13 -3.39 -9.93
N TYR A 120 -9.48 -2.49 -9.19
CA TYR A 120 -9.33 -1.09 -9.53
C TYR A 120 -8.12 -0.86 -10.42
N LYS A 121 -6.96 -1.42 -10.05
CA LYS A 121 -5.69 -1.22 -10.77
C LYS A 121 -4.69 -2.30 -10.41
N TYR A 122 -3.89 -2.69 -11.40
CA TYR A 122 -2.72 -3.56 -11.23
C TYR A 122 -1.45 -2.70 -11.24
N PHE A 123 -0.48 -3.08 -10.41
CA PHE A 123 0.83 -2.44 -10.36
C PHE A 123 1.88 -3.53 -10.52
N ALA A 124 2.76 -3.43 -11.53
CA ALA A 124 3.85 -4.37 -11.72
C ALA A 124 5.08 -3.69 -12.33
N THR A 125 6.28 -4.19 -12.05
CA THR A 125 7.50 -3.75 -12.76
C THR A 125 7.40 -3.98 -14.26
N ASN A 126 6.69 -5.03 -14.68
CA ASN A 126 6.36 -5.32 -16.06
C ASN A 126 4.92 -5.89 -16.14
N CYS A 127 3.98 -5.05 -16.57
CA CYS A 127 2.56 -5.41 -16.67
C CYS A 127 2.29 -6.62 -17.59
N SER A 128 2.95 -6.66 -18.75
CA SER A 128 2.78 -7.73 -19.72
C SER A 128 3.30 -9.07 -19.19
N ALA A 129 4.47 -9.06 -18.55
CA ALA A 129 5.07 -10.29 -18.02
C ALA A 129 4.37 -10.82 -16.76
N THR A 130 3.95 -9.93 -15.85
CA THR A 130 3.36 -10.34 -14.56
C THR A 130 1.88 -10.68 -14.67
N PHE A 131 1.11 -9.88 -15.41
CA PHE A 131 -0.35 -10.00 -15.45
C PHE A 131 -0.92 -10.22 -16.86
N GLY A 132 -0.09 -10.18 -17.91
CA GLY A 132 -0.59 -10.24 -19.30
C GLY A 132 -1.38 -8.99 -19.69
N LEU A 133 -1.13 -7.85 -19.04
CA LEU A 133 -1.87 -6.61 -19.21
C LEU A 133 -0.99 -5.53 -19.88
N GLU A 134 -1.63 -4.63 -20.63
CA GLU A 134 -0.95 -3.45 -21.17
C GLU A 134 -0.64 -2.44 -20.05
N ASP A 135 0.47 -1.73 -20.18
CA ASP A 135 0.93 -0.71 -19.24
C ASP A 135 0.34 0.66 -19.58
N ASP A 136 -0.19 1.37 -18.58
CA ASP A 136 -0.82 2.68 -18.77
C ASP A 136 0.16 3.80 -19.16
N VAL A 137 1.46 3.57 -18.96
CA VAL A 137 2.53 4.44 -19.47
C VAL A 137 2.60 4.40 -21.00
N VAL A 138 2.25 3.26 -21.61
CA VAL A 138 2.24 3.07 -23.07
C VAL A 138 0.83 3.31 -23.63
N LYS A 139 -0.20 2.74 -23.01
CA LYS A 139 -1.60 2.83 -23.43
C LYS A 139 -2.42 3.52 -22.35
N LYS A 140 -2.67 4.82 -22.54
CA LYS A 140 -3.51 5.61 -21.62
C LYS A 140 -4.85 4.91 -21.37
N GLY A 141 -5.21 4.75 -20.11
CA GLY A 141 -6.44 4.08 -19.69
C GLY A 141 -6.30 2.57 -19.45
N ALA A 142 -5.13 1.96 -19.67
CA ALA A 142 -4.91 0.57 -19.29
C ALA A 142 -5.05 0.35 -17.78
N ILE A 143 -5.48 -0.84 -17.37
CA ILE A 143 -5.75 -1.18 -15.97
C ILE A 143 -4.47 -1.49 -15.17
N CYS A 144 -3.34 -1.73 -15.84
CA CYS A 144 -2.04 -1.95 -15.19
C CYS A 144 -1.12 -0.73 -15.34
N THR A 145 -0.23 -0.50 -14.38
CA THR A 145 0.80 0.54 -14.44
C THR A 145 2.13 0.06 -13.87
N SER A 146 3.24 0.44 -14.51
CA SER A 146 4.60 0.27 -13.95
C SER A 146 5.12 1.49 -13.19
N LYS A 147 4.41 2.62 -13.25
CA LYS A 147 4.85 3.91 -12.72
C LYS A 147 5.24 3.89 -11.24
N TYR A 148 4.59 3.05 -10.43
CA TYR A 148 4.80 2.97 -8.98
C TYR A 148 5.43 1.65 -8.53
N SER A 149 6.02 0.88 -9.44
CA SER A 149 6.53 -0.46 -9.15
C SER A 149 8.07 -0.53 -9.14
N SER A 150 8.74 0.61 -9.36
CA SER A 150 10.21 0.67 -9.29
C SER A 150 10.68 0.42 -7.84
N PRO A 151 11.73 -0.41 -7.65
CA PRO A 151 12.33 -0.65 -6.33
C PRO A 151 13.02 0.61 -5.75
N PHE A 152 13.27 1.63 -6.58
CA PHE A 152 13.84 2.91 -6.13
C PHE A 152 12.77 4.00 -6.04
N PRO A 153 12.75 4.81 -4.95
CA PRO A 153 13.68 4.74 -3.81
C PRO A 153 13.42 3.53 -2.90
N CYS A 154 14.47 3.04 -2.22
CA CYS A 154 14.36 1.86 -1.32
C CYS A 154 13.57 2.13 -0.03
N THR A 155 13.22 3.38 0.25
CA THR A 155 12.37 3.80 1.37
C THR A 155 11.65 5.08 0.97
N GLY A 156 10.44 5.29 1.51
CA GLY A 156 9.62 6.46 1.20
C GLY A 156 9.00 6.42 -0.21
N GLY A 157 8.98 5.25 -0.85
CA GLY A 157 8.35 5.08 -2.15
C GLY A 157 6.83 5.13 -2.03
N GLU A 158 6.19 5.89 -2.91
CA GLU A 158 4.72 6.03 -2.91
C GLU A 158 4.08 5.18 -4.01
N VAL A 159 2.89 4.65 -3.73
CA VAL A 159 1.95 4.10 -4.71
C VAL A 159 0.68 4.92 -4.65
N ILE A 160 0.26 5.45 -5.80
CA ILE A 160 -0.91 6.33 -5.90
C ILE A 160 -1.90 5.78 -6.91
N PHE A 161 -3.16 5.68 -6.52
CA PHE A 161 -4.29 5.39 -7.41
C PHE A 161 -5.30 6.53 -7.35
N LYS A 162 -5.85 6.92 -8.49
CA LYS A 162 -6.93 7.91 -8.61
C LYS A 162 -8.11 7.26 -9.33
N ALA A 163 -9.23 7.09 -8.64
CA ALA A 163 -10.44 6.52 -9.22
C ALA A 163 -11.05 7.44 -10.28
N LEU A 164 -10.92 8.75 -10.08
CA LEU A 164 -11.29 9.77 -11.05
C LEU A 164 -10.08 10.00 -11.98
N SER A 165 -10.05 9.26 -13.07
CA SER A 165 -9.15 9.54 -14.21
C SER A 165 -10.03 9.96 -15.40
N PRO A 166 -9.64 10.93 -16.25
CA PRO A 166 -10.40 11.30 -17.43
C PRO A 166 -10.71 10.04 -18.27
N PRO A 167 -11.99 9.77 -18.60
CA PRO A 167 -13.09 10.71 -18.82
C PRO A 167 -14.11 10.89 -17.66
N TYR A 168 -13.91 10.28 -16.49
CA TYR A 168 -14.86 10.37 -15.38
C TYR A 168 -14.99 11.78 -14.76
N ASP A 169 -14.04 12.67 -15.02
CA ASP A 169 -14.08 14.06 -14.53
C ASP A 169 -15.19 14.90 -15.19
N THR A 170 -15.79 14.43 -16.30
CA THR A 170 -16.79 15.18 -17.07
C THR A 170 -18.23 14.64 -16.96
N GLU A 171 -18.45 13.50 -16.32
CA GLU A 171 -19.80 12.93 -16.12
C GLU A 171 -20.35 13.28 -14.72
N ASN A 172 -21.68 13.29 -14.58
CA ASN A 172 -22.34 13.55 -13.30
C ASN A 172 -21.81 12.58 -12.24
N PRO A 173 -21.20 13.03 -11.12
CA PRO A 173 -20.60 12.15 -10.12
C PRO A 173 -21.60 11.21 -9.42
N TYR A 174 -22.90 11.38 -9.66
CA TYR A 174 -23.99 10.53 -9.18
C TYR A 174 -24.65 9.67 -10.26
N SER A 175 -24.11 9.61 -11.49
CA SER A 175 -24.61 8.66 -12.50
C SER A 175 -24.19 7.25 -12.10
N ALA A 176 -25.18 6.45 -11.71
CA ALA A 176 -25.03 5.05 -11.32
C ALA A 176 -24.70 4.13 -12.51
#